data_AF-A0ABD3RE26-F1
#
_entry.id   AF-A0ABD3RE26-F1
#
_cell.length_a   1.000
_cell.length_b   1.000
_cell.length_c   1.000
_cell.angle_alpha   90.00
_cell.angle_beta   90.00
_cell.angle_gamma   90.00
#
_symmetry.space_group_name_H-M   'P 1'
#
loop_
_entity.id
_entity.type
_entity.pdbx_description
1 polymer ?
#
loop_
_entity_poly.entity_id
_entity_poly.type
_entity_poly.pdbx_seq_one_letter_code
_entity_poly.pdbx_strand_id
1 'polypeptide(L)'
;MANAMLNSPPPHSAGPKPPPHWDAILSATQRNNVEEVLRLINDEGVSPSHGNFVGQTALHIAALWGNVETMEVLIEAGANVNAQNQIAKMTPLHCAIRGTFQSFRESHARRLECVRILIRAGADAKLCDLRGNDAFDSIDDAIVEAESRNMGNIEEEMAEMRMAFDAARLELSPLIELIDKLDVKGVEERLRADEDGEGSRRVKLGNALLAAVEKIQSYVNGDGRDDACDSLREIMYVPGELTH
;
A
#
# COMPACT_ATOMS: atom_id res chain seq x y z
N MET A 1 -29.77 -18.24 -60.49
CA MET A 1 -30.87 -18.21 -59.50
C MET A 1 -30.49 -19.10 -58.33
N ALA A 2 -30.76 -18.62 -57.11
CA ALA A 2 -30.90 -19.35 -55.85
C ALA A 2 -29.66 -20.00 -55.18
N ASN A 3 -28.98 -19.21 -54.35
CA ASN A 3 -28.81 -19.37 -52.89
C ASN A 3 -29.00 -20.77 -52.26
N ALA A 4 -27.99 -21.31 -51.57
CA ALA A 4 -28.15 -22.09 -50.31
C ALA A 4 -26.80 -22.40 -49.62
N MET A 5 -26.63 -21.82 -48.42
CA MET A 5 -25.89 -22.33 -47.25
C MET A 5 -24.36 -22.27 -47.22
N LEU A 6 -23.86 -21.07 -46.91
CA LEU A 6 -22.67 -20.89 -46.06
C LEU A 6 -23.01 -21.35 -44.63
N ASN A 7 -22.67 -22.60 -44.29
CA ASN A 7 -22.58 -23.02 -42.90
C ASN A 7 -21.23 -22.54 -42.34
N SER A 8 -21.22 -21.35 -41.76
CA SER A 8 -20.15 -20.95 -40.85
C SER A 8 -20.11 -21.94 -39.67
N PRO A 9 -18.93 -22.43 -39.26
CA PRO A 9 -18.82 -23.27 -38.07
C PRO A 9 -19.35 -22.51 -36.85
N PRO A 10 -19.96 -23.21 -35.87
CA PRO A 10 -20.50 -22.57 -34.68
C PRO A 10 -19.37 -21.84 -33.93
N PRO A 11 -19.66 -20.72 -33.24
CA PRO A 11 -18.66 -20.01 -32.45
C PRO A 11 -18.11 -21.01 -31.44
N HIS A 12 -16.82 -21.32 -31.58
CA HIS A 12 -16.11 -22.19 -30.67
C HIS A 12 -16.33 -21.67 -29.26
N SER A 13 -17.02 -22.48 -28.46
CA SER A 13 -17.03 -22.39 -27.01
C SER A 13 -15.59 -22.23 -26.55
N ALA A 14 -15.28 -21.06 -25.99
CA ALA A 14 -14.01 -20.81 -25.34
C ALA A 14 -13.84 -21.89 -24.26
N GLY A 15 -12.95 -22.85 -24.52
CA GLY A 15 -12.47 -23.75 -23.46
C GLY A 15 -11.90 -22.93 -22.31
N PRO A 16 -11.74 -23.52 -21.11
CA PRO A 16 -11.11 -22.82 -20.00
C PRO A 16 -9.77 -22.26 -20.50
N LYS A 17 -9.61 -20.92 -20.42
CA LYS A 17 -8.34 -20.25 -20.75
C LYS A 17 -7.23 -21.00 -19.99
N PRO A 18 -6.06 -21.26 -20.60
CA PRO A 18 -4.94 -21.82 -19.86
C PRO A 18 -4.72 -20.97 -18.61
N PRO A 19 -4.43 -21.59 -17.44
CA PRO A 19 -4.26 -20.83 -16.22
C PRO A 19 -3.23 -19.71 -16.48
N PRO A 20 -3.51 -18.47 -16.06
CA PRO A 20 -2.57 -17.38 -16.23
C PRO A 20 -1.21 -17.84 -15.70
N HIS A 21 -0.13 -17.52 -16.42
CA HIS A 21 1.18 -17.63 -15.82
C HIS A 21 1.16 -16.59 -14.69
N TRP A 22 0.90 -17.00 -13.44
CA TRP A 22 0.58 -16.04 -12.38
C TRP A 22 1.73 -15.04 -12.13
N ASP A 23 2.97 -15.38 -12.50
CA ASP A 23 4.11 -14.46 -12.51
C ASP A 23 4.11 -13.43 -13.65
N ALA A 24 3.18 -13.51 -14.60
CA ALA A 24 3.04 -12.55 -15.70
C ALA A 24 2.79 -11.15 -15.17
N ILE A 25 2.06 -11.03 -14.05
CA ILE A 25 1.82 -9.74 -13.40
C ILE A 25 3.13 -9.13 -12.90
N LEU A 26 4.03 -9.93 -12.30
CA LEU A 26 5.36 -9.45 -11.88
C LEU A 26 6.19 -8.98 -13.07
N SER A 27 6.17 -9.72 -14.18
CA SER A 27 6.93 -9.37 -15.40
C SER A 27 6.35 -8.14 -16.11
N ALA A 28 5.03 -7.95 -16.08
CA ALA A 28 4.37 -6.74 -16.56
C ALA A 28 4.70 -5.54 -15.68
N THR A 29 4.65 -5.73 -14.35
CA THR A 29 5.00 -4.71 -13.37
C THR A 29 6.45 -4.26 -13.48
N GLN A 30 7.40 -5.19 -13.68
CA GLN A 30 8.81 -4.83 -13.87
C GLN A 30 9.02 -3.89 -15.07
N ARG A 31 8.25 -4.09 -16.15
CA ARG A 31 8.31 -3.28 -17.38
C ARG A 31 7.48 -1.98 -17.31
N ASN A 32 6.90 -1.67 -16.16
CA ASN A 32 5.94 -0.57 -15.96
C ASN A 32 4.75 -0.62 -16.95
N ASN A 33 4.29 -1.82 -17.33
CA ASN A 33 3.18 -1.97 -18.26
C ASN A 33 1.84 -2.02 -17.50
N VAL A 34 1.29 -0.84 -17.23
CA VAL A 34 0.04 -0.64 -16.49
C VAL A 34 -1.15 -1.33 -17.16
N GLU A 35 -1.26 -1.26 -18.50
CA GLU A 35 -2.36 -1.87 -19.24
C GLU A 35 -2.40 -3.38 -19.07
N GLU A 36 -1.25 -4.05 -19.17
CA GLU A 36 -1.16 -5.49 -18.99
C GLU A 36 -1.43 -5.89 -17.54
N VAL A 37 -0.96 -5.10 -16.56
CA VAL A 37 -1.26 -5.33 -15.13
C VAL A 37 -2.78 -5.26 -14.88
N LEU A 38 -3.45 -4.23 -15.38
CA LEU A 38 -4.90 -4.08 -15.25
C LEU A 38 -5.65 -5.20 -15.96
N ARG A 39 -5.21 -5.60 -17.16
CA ARG A 39 -5.80 -6.73 -17.90
C ARG A 39 -5.70 -8.03 -17.10
N LEU A 40 -4.52 -8.32 -16.54
CA LEU A 40 -4.30 -9.53 -15.74
C LEU A 40 -5.19 -9.56 -14.49
N ILE A 41 -5.38 -8.42 -13.83
CA ILE A 41 -6.23 -8.30 -12.65
C ILE A 41 -7.72 -8.43 -13.03
N ASN A 42 -8.18 -7.63 -13.99
CA ASN A 42 -9.61 -7.48 -14.31
C ASN A 42 -10.15 -8.62 -15.18
N ASP A 43 -9.40 -9.07 -16.19
CA ASP A 43 -9.89 -10.04 -17.19
C ASP A 43 -9.45 -11.48 -16.91
N GLU A 44 -8.31 -11.65 -16.23
CA GLU A 44 -7.74 -12.96 -15.90
C GLU A 44 -7.87 -13.31 -14.41
N GLY A 45 -8.34 -12.37 -13.57
CA GLY A 45 -8.62 -12.60 -12.16
C GLY A 45 -7.36 -12.84 -11.31
N VAL A 46 -6.19 -12.38 -11.78
CA VAL A 46 -4.94 -12.50 -11.01
C VAL A 46 -5.03 -11.61 -9.78
N SER A 47 -4.77 -12.17 -8.61
CA SER A 47 -4.74 -11.38 -7.38
C SER A 47 -3.64 -10.31 -7.46
N PRO A 48 -3.94 -9.03 -7.14
CA PRO A 48 -2.92 -7.97 -7.09
C PRO A 48 -1.88 -8.20 -5.99
N SER A 49 -2.18 -9.08 -5.02
CA SER A 49 -1.25 -9.53 -3.97
C SER A 49 -0.57 -10.85 -4.30
N HIS A 50 -0.73 -11.37 -5.52
CA HIS A 50 -0.03 -12.59 -5.94
C HIS A 50 1.48 -12.41 -5.77
N GLY A 51 2.10 -13.38 -5.11
CA GLY A 51 3.55 -13.45 -4.92
C GLY A 51 4.15 -14.64 -5.63
N ASN A 52 5.37 -14.48 -6.14
CA ASN A 52 6.14 -15.58 -6.71
C ASN A 52 6.62 -16.57 -5.62
N PHE A 53 7.45 -17.54 -6.01
CA PHE A 53 8.01 -18.56 -5.12
C PHE A 53 8.86 -18.02 -3.95
N VAL A 54 9.26 -16.76 -3.97
CA VAL A 54 9.98 -16.07 -2.87
C VAL A 54 9.09 -15.09 -2.11
N GLY A 55 7.79 -15.08 -2.40
CA GLY A 55 6.81 -14.18 -1.79
C GLY A 55 6.92 -12.72 -2.23
N GLN A 56 7.65 -12.42 -3.31
CA GLN A 56 7.65 -11.07 -3.87
C GLN A 56 6.37 -10.86 -4.66
N THR A 57 5.60 -9.86 -4.27
CA THR A 57 4.37 -9.44 -4.96
C THR A 57 4.67 -8.43 -6.07
N ALA A 58 3.70 -8.18 -6.94
CA ALA A 58 3.77 -7.10 -7.91
C ALA A 58 4.16 -5.76 -7.26
N LEU A 59 3.62 -5.45 -6.08
CA LEU A 59 3.93 -4.20 -5.37
C LEU A 59 5.40 -4.13 -4.88
N HIS A 60 6.02 -5.25 -4.51
CA HIS A 60 7.46 -5.28 -4.23
C HIS A 60 8.28 -4.93 -5.47
N ILE A 61 7.92 -5.50 -6.63
CA ILE A 61 8.62 -5.26 -7.89
C ILE A 61 8.43 -3.80 -8.31
N ALA A 62 7.20 -3.27 -8.24
CA ALA A 62 6.92 -1.89 -8.61
C ALA A 62 7.72 -0.90 -7.75
N ALA A 63 7.75 -1.13 -6.43
CA ALA A 63 8.53 -0.33 -5.49
C ALA A 63 10.04 -0.40 -5.75
N LEU A 64 10.57 -1.60 -6.01
CA LEU A 64 12.00 -1.80 -6.28
C LEU A 64 12.47 -1.05 -7.55
N TRP A 65 11.63 -1.04 -8.59
CA TRP A 65 11.95 -0.42 -9.89
C TRP A 65 11.53 1.05 -9.99
N GLY A 66 10.84 1.59 -8.98
CA GLY A 66 10.33 2.97 -9.00
C GLY A 66 9.16 3.16 -9.99
N ASN A 67 8.35 2.13 -10.22
CA ASN A 67 7.24 2.13 -11.17
C ASN A 67 5.98 2.70 -10.54
N VAL A 68 5.98 4.02 -10.35
CA VAL A 68 4.94 4.83 -9.68
C VAL A 68 3.55 4.53 -10.23
N GLU A 69 3.36 4.59 -11.55
CA GLU A 69 2.03 4.43 -12.17
C GLU A 69 1.50 3.00 -11.95
N THR A 70 2.40 2.00 -11.99
CA THR A 70 2.01 0.63 -11.70
C THR A 70 1.69 0.42 -10.21
N MET A 71 2.34 1.14 -9.30
CA MET A 71 2.03 1.05 -7.87
C MET A 71 0.62 1.58 -7.56
N GLU A 72 0.25 2.71 -8.14
CA GLU A 72 -1.08 3.30 -7.94
C GLU A 72 -2.18 2.31 -8.32
N VAL A 73 -2.13 1.75 -9.53
CA VAL A 73 -3.15 0.79 -9.97
C VAL A 73 -3.16 -0.51 -9.15
N LEU A 74 -2.01 -0.97 -8.66
CA LEU A 74 -1.94 -2.15 -7.79
C LEU A 74 -2.59 -1.86 -6.42
N ILE A 75 -2.35 -0.67 -5.86
CA ILE A 75 -2.93 -0.25 -4.58
C ILE A 75 -4.43 -0.05 -4.72
N GLU A 76 -4.89 0.59 -5.80
CA GLU A 76 -6.31 0.77 -6.11
C GLU A 76 -7.03 -0.58 -6.29
N ALA A 77 -6.35 -1.55 -6.90
CA ALA A 77 -6.84 -2.92 -7.02
C ALA A 77 -6.87 -3.71 -5.68
N GLY A 78 -6.34 -3.15 -4.60
CA GLY A 78 -6.33 -3.77 -3.27
C GLY A 78 -5.11 -4.66 -3.02
N ALA A 79 -3.95 -4.36 -3.62
CA ALA A 79 -2.70 -5.00 -3.26
C ALA A 79 -2.38 -4.79 -1.77
N ASN A 80 -1.87 -5.82 -1.10
CA ASN A 80 -1.40 -5.71 0.27
C ASN A 80 -0.11 -4.89 0.34
N VAL A 81 -0.23 -3.65 0.81
CA VAL A 81 0.86 -2.68 1.00
C VAL A 81 1.93 -3.14 2.00
N ASN A 82 1.57 -4.05 2.91
CA ASN A 82 2.40 -4.56 3.99
C ASN A 82 2.85 -6.01 3.77
N ALA A 83 2.69 -6.55 2.55
CA ALA A 83 3.12 -7.91 2.24
C ALA A 83 4.62 -8.07 2.54
N GLN A 84 5.01 -9.10 3.28
CA GLN A 84 6.42 -9.42 3.52
C GLN A 84 6.86 -10.58 2.63
N ASN A 85 7.94 -10.40 1.89
CA ASN A 85 8.54 -11.50 1.14
C ASN A 85 9.11 -12.58 2.08
N GLN A 86 9.38 -13.76 1.53
CA GLN A 86 9.85 -14.90 2.31
C GLN A 86 11.36 -14.92 2.52
N ILE A 87 12.13 -14.27 1.63
CA ILE A 87 13.60 -14.27 1.69
C ILE A 87 14.11 -13.45 2.87
N ALA A 88 13.63 -12.22 2.99
CA ALA A 88 14.20 -11.22 3.88
C ALA A 88 13.13 -10.51 4.70
N LYS A 89 11.86 -10.95 4.66
CA LYS A 89 10.74 -10.27 5.32
C LYS A 89 10.60 -8.79 4.95
N MET A 90 11.17 -8.38 3.82
CA MET A 90 11.07 -7.02 3.32
C MET A 90 9.65 -6.78 2.83
N THR A 91 9.13 -5.58 3.12
CA THR A 91 7.88 -5.06 2.56
C THR A 91 8.14 -4.28 1.26
N PRO A 92 7.10 -3.92 0.49
CA PRO A 92 7.25 -2.98 -0.62
C PRO A 92 7.95 -1.68 -0.23
N LEU A 93 7.73 -1.19 1.01
CA LEU A 93 8.38 0.02 1.52
C LEU A 93 9.90 -0.14 1.67
N HIS A 94 10.36 -1.29 2.19
CA HIS A 94 11.79 -1.62 2.23
C HIS A 94 12.39 -1.66 0.81
N CYS A 95 11.66 -2.22 -0.16
CA CYS A 95 12.09 -2.27 -1.55
C CYS A 95 12.17 -0.88 -2.19
N ALA A 96 11.25 0.04 -1.89
CA ALA A 96 11.27 1.41 -2.38
C ALA A 96 12.51 2.19 -1.89
N ILE A 97 12.86 2.03 -0.61
CA ILE A 97 14.03 2.68 0.01
C ILE A 97 15.33 2.17 -0.64
N ARG A 98 15.50 0.85 -0.73
CA ARG A 98 16.73 0.25 -1.27
C ARG A 98 16.86 0.46 -2.78
N GLY A 99 15.74 0.41 -3.50
CA GLY A 99 15.69 0.48 -4.96
C GLY A 99 16.61 -0.52 -5.65
N THR A 100 16.85 -0.32 -6.95
CA THR A 100 17.96 -1.00 -7.64
C THR A 100 19.21 -0.12 -7.64
N PHE A 101 20.39 -0.73 -7.59
CA PHE A 101 21.66 -0.01 -7.60
C PHE A 101 21.92 0.80 -8.88
N GLN A 102 21.23 0.47 -9.97
CA GLN A 102 21.32 1.23 -11.23
C GLN A 102 20.60 2.60 -11.11
N SER A 103 19.65 2.71 -10.19
CA SER A 103 18.71 3.82 -10.06
C SER A 103 19.20 4.95 -9.14
N PHE A 104 20.27 4.72 -8.36
CA PHE A 104 20.74 5.66 -7.34
C PHE A 104 21.24 7.01 -7.87
N ARG A 105 21.46 7.17 -9.18
CA ARG A 105 21.92 8.44 -9.78
C ARG A 105 20.89 9.12 -10.68
N GLU A 106 19.81 8.43 -11.05
CA GLU A 106 18.84 8.91 -12.06
C GLU A 106 17.37 8.79 -11.60
N SER A 107 17.07 8.21 -10.44
CA SER A 107 15.72 7.79 -10.06
C SER A 107 15.27 8.21 -8.65
N HIS A 108 15.97 9.12 -7.99
CA HIS A 108 15.62 9.55 -6.63
C HIS A 108 14.19 10.05 -6.51
N ALA A 109 13.76 10.94 -7.41
CA ALA A 109 12.39 11.47 -7.43
C ALA A 109 11.31 10.37 -7.55
N ARG A 110 11.57 9.31 -8.33
CA ARG A 110 10.63 8.19 -8.48
C ARG A 110 10.56 7.36 -7.21
N ARG A 111 11.70 7.05 -6.57
CA ARG A 111 11.72 6.34 -5.28
C ARG A 111 11.02 7.12 -4.19
N LEU A 112 11.27 8.43 -4.11
CA LEU A 112 10.62 9.31 -3.15
C LEU A 112 9.11 9.28 -3.35
N GLU A 113 8.62 9.34 -4.60
CA GLU A 113 7.19 9.25 -4.87
C GLU A 113 6.62 7.86 -4.54
N CYS A 114 7.34 6.77 -4.81
CA CYS A 114 6.94 5.43 -4.37
C CYS A 114 6.78 5.33 -2.85
N VAL A 115 7.73 5.89 -2.09
CA VAL A 115 7.66 5.96 -0.63
C VAL A 115 6.42 6.75 -0.20
N ARG A 116 6.19 7.93 -0.79
CA ARG A 116 5.02 8.78 -0.49
C ARG A 116 3.71 8.05 -0.75
N ILE A 117 3.59 7.35 -1.88
CA ILE A 117 2.40 6.57 -2.25
C ILE A 117 2.17 5.44 -1.25
N LEU A 118 3.21 4.68 -0.89
CA LEU A 118 3.07 3.58 0.06
C LEU A 118 2.64 4.07 1.44
N ILE A 119 3.22 5.16 1.92
CA ILE A 119 2.84 5.70 3.22
C ILE A 119 1.39 6.23 3.19
N ARG A 120 1.00 6.96 2.13
CA ARG A 120 -0.40 7.40 1.93
C ARG A 120 -1.39 6.23 1.83
N ALA A 121 -0.92 5.09 1.34
CA ALA A 121 -1.69 3.85 1.25
C ALA A 121 -1.70 3.05 2.58
N GLY A 122 -1.07 3.54 3.64
CA GLY A 122 -1.07 2.91 4.97
C GLY A 122 0.02 1.85 5.16
N ALA A 123 1.15 1.97 4.46
CA ALA A 123 2.29 1.11 4.70
C ALA A 123 2.86 1.31 6.11
N ASP A 124 3.11 0.21 6.81
CA ASP A 124 3.66 0.20 8.16
C ASP A 124 5.20 0.25 8.10
N ALA A 125 5.74 1.41 8.48
CA ALA A 125 7.17 1.66 8.55
C ALA A 125 7.89 0.92 9.69
N LYS A 126 7.14 0.29 10.62
CA LYS A 126 7.67 -0.44 11.78
C LYS A 126 7.71 -1.95 11.59
N LEU A 127 7.21 -2.47 10.48
CA LEU A 127 7.45 -3.85 10.13
C LEU A 127 8.95 -4.07 9.92
N CYS A 128 9.51 -5.03 10.64
CA CYS A 128 10.92 -5.36 10.53
C CYS A 128 11.17 -6.39 9.42
N ASP A 129 12.28 -6.23 8.73
CA ASP A 129 12.86 -7.27 7.87
C ASP A 129 13.47 -8.43 8.71
N LEU A 130 14.11 -9.40 8.05
CA LEU A 130 14.69 -10.57 8.71
C LEU A 130 15.90 -10.22 9.59
N ARG A 131 16.54 -9.06 9.36
CA ARG A 131 17.65 -8.54 10.17
C ARG A 131 17.15 -7.80 11.41
N GLY A 132 15.85 -7.54 11.49
CA GLY A 132 15.24 -6.73 12.55
C GLY A 132 15.19 -5.25 12.21
N ASN A 133 15.55 -4.86 10.99
CA ASN A 133 15.58 -3.47 10.56
C ASN A 133 14.18 -3.05 10.12
N ASP A 134 13.71 -1.92 10.63
CA ASP A 134 12.50 -1.27 10.14
C ASP A 134 12.79 -0.38 8.91
N ALA A 135 11.79 0.37 8.42
CA ALA A 135 11.98 1.23 7.26
C ALA A 135 12.98 2.38 7.52
N PHE A 136 13.07 2.89 8.76
CA PHE A 136 14.04 3.92 9.13
C PHE A 136 15.45 3.33 9.21
N ASP A 137 15.60 2.17 9.83
CA ASP A 137 16.88 1.45 9.88
C ASP A 137 17.37 1.11 8.46
N SER A 138 16.46 0.82 7.54
CA SER A 138 16.78 0.56 6.13
C SER A 138 17.26 1.80 5.38
N ILE A 139 16.82 3.01 5.77
CA ILE A 139 17.34 4.27 5.23
C ILE A 139 18.77 4.49 5.74
N ASP A 140 18.98 4.30 7.04
CA ASP A 140 20.30 4.45 7.66
C ASP A 140 21.32 3.47 7.04
N ASP A 141 20.93 2.20 6.87
CA ASP A 141 21.73 1.18 6.17
C ASP A 141 22.05 1.60 4.72
N ALA A 142 21.09 2.21 4.01
CA ALA A 142 21.28 2.67 2.64
C ALA A 142 22.26 3.85 2.54
N ILE A 143 22.27 4.76 3.52
CA ILE A 143 23.26 5.84 3.63
C ILE A 143 24.66 5.27 3.82
N VAL A 144 24.83 4.34 4.77
CA VAL A 144 26.13 3.70 5.03
C VAL A 144 26.64 2.94 3.79
N GLU A 145 25.77 2.20 3.11
CA GLU A 145 26.12 1.47 1.88
C GLU A 145 26.53 2.43 0.75
N ALA A 146 25.83 3.55 0.61
CA ALA A 146 26.09 4.60 -0.35
C ALA A 146 27.43 5.32 -0.16
N GLU A 147 27.72 5.72 1.08
CA GLU A 147 29.00 6.32 1.49
C GLU A 147 30.16 5.37 1.19
N SER A 148 30.01 4.08 1.52
CA SER A 148 31.03 3.06 1.26
C SER A 148 31.36 2.91 -0.24
N ARG A 149 30.41 3.25 -1.11
CA ARG A 149 30.53 3.17 -2.57
C ARG A 149 30.92 4.50 -3.21
N ASN A 150 31.12 5.55 -2.41
CA ASN A 150 31.50 6.89 -2.84
C ASN A 150 30.54 7.46 -3.92
N MET A 151 29.24 7.16 -3.81
CA MET A 151 28.25 7.73 -4.71
C MET A 151 27.82 9.09 -4.12
N GLY A 152 28.08 10.18 -4.86
CA GLY A 152 27.80 11.54 -4.39
C GLY A 152 26.30 11.87 -4.34
N ASN A 153 25.94 12.84 -3.49
CA ASN A 153 24.59 13.38 -3.26
C ASN A 153 23.57 12.50 -2.51
N ILE A 154 23.99 11.35 -1.95
CA ILE A 154 23.05 10.43 -1.28
C ILE A 154 22.57 10.93 0.08
N GLU A 155 23.38 11.71 0.81
CA GLU A 155 22.95 12.29 2.09
C GLU A 155 21.72 13.21 1.91
N GLU A 156 21.71 14.06 0.88
CA GLU A 156 20.55 14.91 0.56
C GLU A 156 19.34 14.06 0.15
N GLU A 157 19.54 13.07 -0.72
CA GLU A 157 18.47 12.18 -1.17
C GLU A 157 17.82 11.42 0.01
N MET A 158 18.64 10.87 0.90
CA MET A 158 18.16 10.10 2.05
C MET A 158 17.55 10.99 3.13
N ALA A 159 18.05 12.23 3.28
CA ALA A 159 17.41 13.24 4.11
C ALA A 159 16.00 13.58 3.60
N GLU A 160 15.81 13.72 2.28
CA GLU A 160 14.49 13.93 1.69
C GLU A 160 13.55 12.73 1.91
N MET A 161 14.04 11.49 1.78
CA MET A 161 13.24 10.31 2.12
C MET A 161 12.82 10.33 3.59
N ARG A 162 13.76 10.60 4.50
CA ARG A 162 13.49 10.71 5.93
C ARG A 162 12.43 11.78 6.22
N MET A 163 12.55 12.93 5.57
CA MET A 163 11.56 14.01 5.65
C MET A 163 10.20 13.60 5.11
N ALA A 164 10.11 12.75 4.07
CA ALA A 164 8.83 12.23 3.57
C ALA A 164 8.17 11.29 4.60
N PHE A 165 8.93 10.47 5.30
CA PHE A 165 8.43 9.67 6.42
C PHE A 165 7.96 10.54 7.59
N ASP A 166 8.74 11.55 7.97
CA ASP A 166 8.40 12.48 9.04
C ASP A 166 7.19 13.35 8.67
N ALA A 167 7.07 13.78 7.41
CA ALA A 167 5.92 14.53 6.89
C ALA A 167 4.65 13.69 6.91
N ALA A 168 4.73 12.41 6.56
CA ALA A 168 3.58 11.51 6.66
C ALA A 168 3.23 11.19 8.13
N ARG A 169 4.23 11.12 9.01
CA ARG A 169 4.01 11.17 10.46
C ARG A 169 3.31 12.46 10.85
N LEU A 170 3.66 13.62 10.30
CA LEU A 170 3.01 14.92 10.57
C LEU A 170 1.61 15.08 9.96
N GLU A 171 1.20 14.26 8.99
CA GLU A 171 -0.20 14.19 8.55
C GLU A 171 -1.03 13.36 9.55
N LEU A 172 -0.45 12.29 10.11
CA LEU A 172 -1.07 11.44 11.13
C LEU A 172 -0.93 11.97 12.56
N SER A 173 0.13 12.71 12.88
CA SER A 173 0.53 13.13 14.24
C SER A 173 -0.42 14.15 14.84
N PRO A 174 -0.96 15.15 14.12
CA PRO A 174 -1.97 16.04 14.68
C PRO A 174 -3.23 15.27 15.03
N LEU A 175 -3.70 14.37 14.15
CA LEU A 175 -4.90 13.58 14.40
C LEU A 175 -4.69 12.58 15.55
N ILE A 176 -3.55 11.87 15.57
CA ILE A 176 -3.16 10.95 16.65
C ILE A 176 -2.97 11.70 17.97
N GLU A 177 -2.34 12.87 17.97
CA GLU A 177 -2.22 13.71 19.17
C GLU A 177 -3.57 14.23 19.66
N LEU A 178 -4.47 14.59 18.75
CA LEU A 178 -5.83 15.01 19.10
C LEU A 178 -6.63 13.82 19.67
N ILE A 179 -6.44 12.62 19.14
CA ILE A 179 -7.03 11.38 19.67
C ILE A 179 -6.46 11.05 21.06
N ASP A 180 -5.13 11.14 21.24
CA ASP A 180 -4.46 10.94 22.54
C ASP A 180 -4.91 11.97 23.58
N LYS A 181 -5.17 13.22 23.16
CA LYS A 181 -5.71 14.30 24.01
C LYS A 181 -7.24 14.23 24.16
N LEU A 182 -7.92 13.30 23.49
CA LEU A 182 -9.38 13.20 23.39
C LEU A 182 -10.06 14.52 22.97
N ASP A 183 -9.40 15.28 22.09
CA ASP A 183 -9.92 16.53 21.53
C ASP A 183 -10.82 16.26 20.33
N VAL A 184 -12.08 15.89 20.63
CA VAL A 184 -13.14 15.61 19.65
C VAL A 184 -13.29 16.73 18.62
N LYS A 185 -13.25 17.99 19.07
CA LYS A 185 -13.49 19.14 18.19
C LYS A 185 -12.35 19.35 17.21
N GLY A 186 -11.11 19.18 17.67
CA GLY A 186 -9.95 19.23 16.78
C GLY A 186 -9.95 18.08 15.77
N VAL A 187 -10.38 16.87 16.17
CA VAL A 187 -10.54 15.72 15.25
C VAL A 187 -11.62 16.03 14.19
N GLU A 188 -12.78 16.57 14.59
CA GLU A 188 -13.87 16.95 13.69
C GLU A 188 -13.46 18.03 12.66
N GLU A 189 -12.80 19.10 13.11
CA GLU A 189 -12.32 20.18 12.24
C GLU A 189 -11.27 19.69 11.23
N ARG A 190 -10.41 18.76 11.66
CA ARG A 190 -9.37 18.19 10.79
C ARG A 190 -9.94 17.22 9.76
N LEU A 191 -10.87 16.35 10.17
CA LEU A 191 -11.56 15.44 9.26
C LEU A 191 -12.38 16.19 8.19
N ARG A 192 -12.95 17.36 8.54
CA ARG A 192 -13.63 18.25 7.60
C ARG A 192 -12.69 18.95 6.61
N ALA A 193 -11.47 19.29 7.02
CA ALA A 193 -10.48 19.91 6.15
C ALA A 193 -9.99 18.98 5.02
N ASP A 194 -10.17 17.66 5.18
CA ASP A 194 -9.82 16.63 4.19
C ASP A 194 -11.00 16.24 3.26
N GLU A 195 -12.16 16.89 3.38
CA GLU A 195 -13.38 16.55 2.60
C GLU A 195 -13.33 16.99 1.12
N ASP A 196 -12.28 17.68 0.67
CA ASP A 196 -12.17 18.20 -0.70
C ASP A 196 -11.72 17.15 -1.75
N GLY A 197 -11.50 15.88 -1.37
CA GLY A 197 -11.06 14.85 -2.32
C GLY A 197 -11.35 13.40 -1.93
N GLU A 198 -12.31 12.80 -2.64
CA GLU A 198 -12.51 11.36 -2.90
C GLU A 198 -12.66 10.37 -1.73
N GLY A 199 -13.84 9.72 -1.72
CA GLY A 199 -14.02 8.37 -1.20
C GLY A 199 -15.01 8.25 -0.04
N SER A 200 -16.21 7.76 -0.33
CA SER A 200 -17.24 7.37 0.66
C SER A 200 -16.70 6.49 1.81
N ARG A 201 -15.57 5.79 1.60
CA ARG A 201 -14.90 4.94 2.59
C ARG A 201 -14.05 5.74 3.60
N ARG A 202 -13.39 6.82 3.17
CA ARG A 202 -12.61 7.71 4.06
C ARG A 202 -13.53 8.50 4.98
N VAL A 203 -14.64 9.02 4.46
CA VAL A 203 -15.68 9.71 5.24
C VAL A 203 -16.30 8.76 6.28
N LYS A 204 -16.57 7.50 5.92
CA LYS A 204 -17.08 6.49 6.87
C LYS A 204 -16.07 6.18 7.97
N LEU A 205 -14.80 6.06 7.64
CA LEU A 205 -13.74 5.80 8.62
C LEU A 205 -13.51 7.01 9.54
N GLY A 206 -13.53 8.22 8.98
CA GLY A 206 -13.45 9.47 9.76
C GLY A 206 -14.61 9.63 10.73
N ASN A 207 -15.84 9.38 10.29
CA ASN A 207 -17.03 9.42 11.15
C ASN A 207 -17.00 8.32 12.23
N ALA A 208 -16.51 7.11 11.91
CA ALA A 208 -16.36 6.04 12.88
C ALA A 208 -15.28 6.36 13.92
N LEU A 209 -14.19 7.00 13.51
CA LEU A 209 -13.11 7.43 14.40
C LEU A 209 -13.58 8.55 15.33
N LEU A 210 -14.31 9.54 14.80
CA LEU A 210 -14.90 10.62 15.62
C LEU A 210 -15.85 10.05 16.68
N ALA A 211 -16.74 9.14 16.29
CA ALA A 211 -17.65 8.47 17.21
C ALA A 211 -16.91 7.65 18.29
N ALA A 212 -15.78 7.03 17.95
CA ALA A 212 -14.95 6.30 18.92
C ALA A 212 -14.31 7.26 19.94
N VAL A 213 -13.76 8.39 19.49
CA VAL A 213 -13.14 9.40 20.37
C VAL A 213 -14.18 10.05 21.29
N GLU A 214 -15.35 10.41 20.77
CA GLU A 214 -16.49 10.91 21.57
C GLU A 214 -16.90 9.93 22.67
N LYS A 215 -16.94 8.64 22.33
CA LYS A 215 -17.32 7.57 23.25
C LYS A 215 -16.25 7.32 24.32
N ILE A 216 -14.97 7.43 23.99
CA ILE A 216 -13.89 7.35 24.97
C ILE A 216 -13.90 8.59 25.88
N GLN A 217 -14.15 9.78 25.32
CA GLN A 217 -14.25 11.02 26.09
C GLN A 217 -15.41 10.98 27.09
N SER A 218 -16.58 10.47 26.71
CA SER A 218 -17.73 10.31 27.63
C SER A 218 -17.46 9.30 28.74
N TYR A 219 -16.68 8.26 28.46
CA TYR A 219 -16.20 7.30 29.45
C TYR A 219 -15.22 7.91 30.46
N VAL A 220 -14.21 8.64 29.97
CA VAL A 220 -13.22 9.32 30.82
C VAL A 220 -13.88 10.39 31.71
N ASN A 221 -14.92 11.05 31.20
CA ASN A 221 -15.71 12.02 31.96
C ASN A 221 -16.73 11.37 32.91
N GLY A 222 -16.79 10.04 32.99
CA GLY A 222 -17.56 9.30 34.00
C GLY A 222 -19.04 9.07 33.67
N ASP A 223 -19.46 9.23 32.41
CA ASP A 223 -20.87 9.13 31.99
C ASP A 223 -21.18 7.88 31.11
N GLY A 224 -20.18 7.03 30.82
CA GLY A 224 -20.28 5.89 29.89
C GLY A 224 -20.51 4.52 30.56
N ARG A 225 -21.56 3.80 30.13
CA ARG A 225 -21.81 2.37 30.47
C ARG A 225 -20.89 1.45 29.67
N ASP A 226 -20.52 0.32 30.28
CA ASP A 226 -19.63 -0.82 29.92
C ASP A 226 -19.52 -1.33 28.44
N ASP A 227 -20.14 -0.68 27.45
CA ASP A 227 -20.23 -1.12 26.05
C ASP A 227 -19.12 -0.59 25.11
N ALA A 228 -18.22 0.30 25.55
CA ALA A 228 -17.17 0.87 24.69
C ALA A 228 -16.07 -0.12 24.30
N CYS A 229 -15.71 -1.04 25.19
CA CYS A 229 -14.75 -2.11 24.86
C CYS A 229 -15.32 -3.07 23.82
N ASP A 230 -16.63 -3.30 23.82
CA ASP A 230 -17.30 -4.13 22.83
C ASP A 230 -17.44 -3.41 21.48
N SER A 231 -17.62 -2.08 21.48
CA SER A 231 -17.61 -1.27 20.25
C SER A 231 -16.21 -1.17 19.63
N LEU A 232 -15.15 -1.03 20.44
CA LEU A 232 -13.77 -1.09 19.98
C LEU A 232 -13.43 -2.49 19.44
N ARG A 233 -13.94 -3.56 20.07
CA ARG A 233 -13.87 -4.91 19.52
C ARG A 233 -14.61 -5.02 18.18
N GLU A 234 -15.81 -4.47 18.02
CA GLU A 234 -16.51 -4.47 16.73
C GLU A 234 -15.75 -3.70 15.63
N ILE A 235 -15.09 -2.60 15.97
CA ILE A 235 -14.32 -1.79 15.00
C ILE A 235 -12.98 -2.48 14.65
N MET A 236 -12.33 -3.13 15.62
CA MET A 236 -11.08 -3.87 15.41
C MET A 236 -11.30 -5.29 14.85
N TYR A 237 -12.52 -5.83 14.92
CA TYR A 237 -12.89 -7.14 14.41
C TYR A 237 -13.55 -7.00 13.04
N VAL A 238 -12.76 -7.19 11.98
CA VAL A 238 -13.30 -7.37 10.63
C VAL A 238 -13.89 -8.79 10.56
N PRO A 239 -15.21 -8.99 10.37
CA PRO A 239 -15.77 -10.32 10.25
C PRO A 239 -15.36 -10.89 8.89
N GLY A 240 -14.42 -11.83 8.91
CA GLY A 240 -13.87 -12.41 7.70
C GLY A 240 -13.02 -13.66 7.86
N GLU A 241 -13.03 -14.35 9.00
CA GLU A 241 -12.63 -15.76 9.05
C GLU A 241 -13.47 -16.50 10.10
N LEU A 242 -14.51 -17.20 9.65
CA LEU A 242 -14.95 -18.46 10.25
C LEU A 242 -15.62 -19.31 9.15
N THR A 243 -15.26 -20.60 9.14
CA THR A 243 -15.68 -21.73 8.28
C THR A 243 -14.83 -21.88 7.00
N HIS A 244 -14.03 -22.94 6.82
CA HIS A 244 -14.12 -24.34 7.29
C HIS A 244 -12.96 -24.81 8.16
#